data_AF-A0A7J7QNH9-F1
#
_entry.id   AF-A0A7J7QNH9-F1
#
_cell.length_a   1.000
_cell.length_b   1.000
_cell.length_c   1.000
_cell.angle_alpha   90.00
_cell.angle_beta   90.00
_cell.angle_gamma   90.00
#
_symmetry.space_group_name_H-M   'P 1'
#
loop_
_entity.id
_entity.type
_entity.pdbx_description
1 polymer ?
#
loop_
_entity_poly.entity_id
_entity_poly.type
_entity_poly.pdbx_seq_one_letter_code
_entity_poly.pdbx_strand_id
1 'polypeptide(L)'
;MKLLMQYAHQMTSAAPITTKVLAEIKEQQSVQRSQRIRAAANWLPETAFRMRKEFFTAKEGGVLNQAPCTRPMHETMATDPSFMVDMMKKNLTGMLPQIVMGAAVSFFFSGFVMGKVPFGLSPRFRPMLQRGVDLSSLDVSYFTSLSYYFALLFASRGPFSLVFRENTLDETEMMKRQMNPMAGGAGFDAAGAFKTELQGWGAGEHEWTLLGAEEAALEVLRKNKQQS
;
A
#
# COMPACT_ATOMS: atom_id res chain seq x y z
N MET A 1 -10.57 -16.56 13.99
CA MET A 1 -10.43 -16.62 12.52
C MET A 1 -9.34 -15.70 11.99
N LYS A 2 -9.28 -14.41 12.34
CA LYS A 2 -8.21 -13.50 11.85
C LYS A 2 -6.79 -13.98 12.19
N LEU A 3 -6.54 -14.43 13.43
CA LEU A 3 -5.27 -15.07 13.80
C LEU A 3 -4.94 -16.29 12.94
N LEU A 4 -5.87 -17.24 12.82
CA LEU A 4 -5.66 -18.45 12.02
C LEU A 4 -5.39 -18.11 10.55
N MET A 5 -6.06 -17.09 10.01
CA MET A 5 -5.82 -16.59 8.66
C MET A 5 -4.47 -15.89 8.54
N GLN A 6 -4.01 -15.18 9.58
CA GLN A 6 -2.67 -14.60 9.60
C GLN A 6 -1.59 -15.68 9.58
N TYR A 7 -1.72 -16.71 10.41
CA TYR A 7 -0.79 -17.85 10.40
C TYR A 7 -0.89 -18.66 9.11
N ALA A 8 -2.09 -18.90 8.59
CA ALA A 8 -2.28 -19.55 7.29
C ALA A 8 -1.68 -18.73 6.15
N HIS A 9 -1.83 -17.40 6.19
CA HIS A 9 -1.21 -16.49 5.24
C HIS A 9 0.31 -16.53 5.37
N GLN A 10 0.87 -16.52 6.58
CA GLN A 10 2.31 -16.62 6.81
C GLN A 10 2.88 -17.96 6.31
N MET A 11 2.14 -19.05 6.47
CA MET A 11 2.52 -20.37 5.96
C MET A 11 2.42 -20.46 4.43
N THR A 12 1.50 -19.71 3.81
CA THR A 12 1.29 -19.72 2.34
C THR A 12 2.03 -18.59 1.62
N SER A 13 2.50 -17.56 2.34
CA SER A 13 3.38 -16.52 1.84
C SER A 13 4.81 -17.05 1.82
N ALA A 14 5.04 -18.13 1.07
CA ALA A 14 6.39 -18.41 0.61
C ALA A 14 6.85 -17.20 -0.21
N ALA A 15 8.09 -16.75 0.00
CA ALA A 15 8.70 -15.78 -0.90
C ALA A 15 8.52 -16.32 -2.33
N PRO A 16 7.96 -15.54 -3.27
CA PRO A 16 7.77 -16.03 -4.62
C PRO A 16 9.13 -16.53 -5.11
N ILE A 17 9.18 -17.79 -5.55
CA ILE A 17 10.37 -18.31 -6.23
C ILE A 17 10.66 -17.31 -7.34
N THR A 18 11.87 -16.74 -7.35
CA THR A 18 12.27 -15.72 -8.31
C THR A 18 12.34 -16.35 -9.71
N THR A 19 11.18 -16.53 -10.34
CA THR A 19 11.02 -16.87 -11.76
C THR A 19 11.09 -15.61 -12.63
N LYS A 20 11.24 -14.44 -12.01
CA LYS A 20 11.52 -13.19 -12.72
C LYS A 20 12.85 -13.31 -13.44
N VAL A 21 12.85 -13.00 -14.73
CA VAL A 21 14.07 -12.94 -15.54
C VAL A 21 15.00 -11.90 -14.91
N LEU A 22 16.30 -12.19 -14.79
CA LEU A 22 17.29 -11.28 -14.19
C LEU A 22 17.25 -9.87 -14.79
N ALA A 23 16.89 -9.75 -16.06
CA ALA A 23 16.68 -8.48 -16.75
C ALA A 23 15.57 -7.64 -16.10
N GLU A 24 14.40 -8.20 -15.80
CA GLU A 24 13.27 -7.49 -15.17
C GLU A 24 13.62 -6.97 -13.78
N ILE A 25 14.38 -7.76 -13.02
CA ILE A 25 14.85 -7.38 -11.68
C ILE A 25 15.81 -6.20 -11.80
N LYS A 26 16.73 -6.24 -12.76
CA LYS A 26 17.68 -5.15 -13.03
C LYS A 26 16.96 -3.87 -13.41
N GLU A 27 15.89 -3.93 -14.20
CA GLU A 27 15.08 -2.76 -14.57
C GLU A 27 14.36 -2.16 -13.35
N GLN A 28 13.70 -3.01 -12.55
CA GLN A 28 13.02 -2.61 -11.31
C GLN A 28 14.00 -1.91 -10.35
N GLN A 29 15.17 -2.52 -10.14
CA GLN A 29 16.20 -1.97 -9.27
C GLN A 29 16.82 -0.68 -9.83
N SER A 30 16.95 -0.57 -11.16
CA SER A 30 17.49 0.62 -11.81
C SER A 30 16.59 1.84 -11.60
N VAL A 31 15.26 1.68 -11.70
CA VAL A 31 14.31 2.76 -11.39
C VAL A 31 14.29 3.09 -9.91
N GLN A 32 14.27 2.09 -9.02
CA GLN A 32 14.34 2.37 -7.58
C GLN A 32 15.62 3.12 -7.21
N ARG A 33 16.75 2.76 -7.82
CA ARG A 33 18.03 3.47 -7.64
C ARG A 33 17.94 4.90 -8.15
N SER A 34 17.38 5.12 -9.34
CA SER A 34 17.13 6.46 -9.90
C SER A 34 16.34 7.33 -8.93
N GLN A 35 15.21 6.83 -8.41
CA GLN A 35 14.35 7.53 -7.45
C GLN A 35 15.08 7.90 -6.17
N ARG A 36 15.84 6.96 -5.59
CA ARG A 36 16.63 7.22 -4.37
C ARG A 36 17.68 8.30 -4.59
N ILE A 37 18.36 8.28 -5.74
CA ILE A 37 19.38 9.28 -6.06
C ILE A 37 18.73 10.65 -6.26
N ARG A 38 17.57 10.73 -6.93
CA ARG A 38 16.83 12.00 -7.07
C ARG A 38 16.36 12.54 -5.72
N ALA A 39 15.81 11.66 -4.86
CA ALA A 39 15.37 12.05 -3.52
C ALA A 39 16.52 12.52 -2.62
N ALA A 40 17.72 11.95 -2.80
CA ALA A 40 18.93 12.32 -2.06
C ALA A 40 19.87 13.23 -2.85
N ALA A 41 19.41 13.88 -3.92
CA ALA A 41 20.25 14.68 -4.83
C ALA A 41 20.97 15.80 -4.11
N ASN A 42 20.30 16.42 -3.13
CA ASN A 42 20.80 17.58 -2.42
C ASN A 42 21.98 17.28 -1.49
N TRP A 43 22.19 16.00 -1.17
CA TRP A 43 23.29 15.48 -0.35
C TRP A 43 24.48 14.97 -1.17
N LEU A 44 24.39 15.00 -2.51
CA LEU A 44 25.46 14.59 -3.42
C LEU A 44 26.19 15.79 -4.04
N PRO A 45 27.54 15.84 -4.06
CA PRO A 45 28.26 16.96 -4.66
C PRO A 45 27.84 17.15 -6.11
N GLU A 46 27.90 18.38 -6.62
CA GLU A 46 27.44 18.70 -7.97
C GLU A 46 28.09 17.80 -9.04
N THR A 47 29.41 17.57 -8.93
CA THR A 47 30.16 16.67 -9.82
C THR A 47 29.61 15.24 -9.79
N ALA A 48 29.30 14.75 -8.59
CA ALA A 48 28.80 13.41 -8.36
C ALA A 48 27.35 13.25 -8.80
N PHE A 49 26.53 14.31 -8.68
CA PHE A 49 25.18 14.36 -9.21
C PHE A 49 25.19 14.35 -10.75
N ARG A 50 26.03 15.18 -11.37
CA ARG A 50 26.16 15.27 -12.83
C ARG A 50 26.55 13.93 -13.48
N MET A 51 27.55 13.24 -12.94
CA MET A 51 27.95 11.91 -13.42
C MET A 51 26.80 10.89 -13.35
N ARG A 52 25.99 10.92 -12.28
CA ARG A 52 24.86 10.00 -12.12
C ARG A 52 23.70 10.37 -13.03
N LYS A 53 23.42 11.66 -13.21
CA LYS A 53 22.43 12.16 -14.17
C LYS A 53 22.78 11.66 -15.56
N GLU A 54 24.03 11.85 -15.98
CA GLU A 54 24.54 11.41 -17.28
C GLU A 54 24.43 9.88 -17.46
N PHE A 55 24.78 9.08 -16.45
CA PHE A 55 24.61 7.61 -16.47
C PHE A 55 23.15 7.17 -16.74
N PHE A 56 22.15 7.88 -16.21
CA PHE A 56 20.74 7.54 -16.42
C PHE A 56 20.14 8.16 -17.68
N THR A 57 20.52 9.40 -18.02
CA THR A 57 19.88 10.18 -19.10
C THR A 57 20.68 10.23 -20.41
N ALA A 58 21.88 9.64 -20.48
CA ALA A 58 22.69 9.64 -21.69
C ALA A 58 21.89 9.11 -22.89
N LYS A 59 21.93 9.85 -24.01
CA LYS A 59 21.20 9.50 -25.24
C LYS A 59 21.71 8.18 -25.82
N GLU A 60 23.01 7.94 -25.73
CA GLU A 60 23.67 6.69 -26.12
C GLU A 60 24.06 5.92 -24.85
N GLY A 61 23.38 4.81 -24.58
CA GLY A 61 23.73 3.89 -23.49
C GLY A 61 23.17 4.22 -22.11
N GLY A 62 22.44 5.32 -21.93
CA GLY A 62 21.78 5.65 -20.65
C GLY A 62 20.79 4.57 -20.23
N VAL A 63 20.82 4.15 -18.97
CA VAL A 63 20.03 3.02 -18.47
C VAL A 63 18.52 3.20 -18.69
N LEU A 64 18.02 4.44 -18.66
CA LEU A 64 16.60 4.75 -18.87
C LEU A 64 16.21 4.92 -20.34
N ASN A 65 17.19 5.09 -21.24
CA ASN A 65 16.98 5.21 -22.69
C ASN A 65 17.14 3.88 -23.42
N GLN A 66 17.62 2.83 -22.75
CA GLN A 66 17.67 1.47 -23.31
C GLN A 66 16.25 0.93 -23.48
N ALA A 67 16.02 0.19 -24.58
CA ALA A 67 14.74 -0.44 -24.83
C ALA A 67 14.43 -1.42 -23.67
N PRO A 68 13.30 -1.25 -22.97
CA PRO A 68 12.95 -2.12 -21.86
C PRO A 68 12.71 -3.54 -22.37
N CYS A 69 13.25 -4.51 -21.64
CA CYS A 69 13.01 -5.94 -21.84
C CYS A 69 11.61 -6.34 -21.34
N THR A 70 11.08 -5.62 -20.33
CA THR A 70 9.71 -5.83 -19.83
C THR A 70 8.68 -5.23 -20.78
N ARG A 71 7.72 -6.06 -21.23
CA ARG A 71 6.60 -5.62 -22.09
C ARG A 71 5.71 -4.62 -21.33
N PRO A 72 5.19 -3.59 -22.02
CA PRO A 72 4.34 -2.58 -21.38
C PRO A 72 3.12 -3.24 -20.73
N MET A 73 2.74 -2.77 -19.55
CA MET A 73 1.68 -3.38 -18.72
C MET A 73 0.34 -3.56 -19.46
N HIS A 74 0.04 -2.67 -20.41
CA HIS A 74 -1.17 -2.77 -21.25
C HIS A 74 -1.16 -4.00 -22.16
N GLU A 75 -0.01 -4.35 -22.73
CA GLU A 75 0.15 -5.55 -23.55
C GLU A 75 0.20 -6.81 -22.69
N THR A 76 0.86 -6.76 -21.52
CA THR A 76 0.90 -7.90 -20.59
C THR A 76 -0.48 -8.22 -20.01
N MET A 77 -1.30 -7.20 -19.72
CA MET A 77 -2.70 -7.39 -19.31
C MET A 77 -3.63 -7.84 -20.45
N ALA A 78 -3.36 -7.43 -21.68
CA ALA A 78 -4.12 -7.87 -22.86
C ALA A 78 -3.76 -9.28 -23.31
N THR A 79 -2.52 -9.73 -23.08
CA THR A 79 -2.02 -11.01 -23.58
C THR A 79 -2.16 -12.14 -22.56
N ASP A 80 -2.07 -11.85 -21.26
CA ASP A 80 -2.16 -12.87 -20.20
C ASP A 80 -3.21 -12.54 -19.12
N PRO A 81 -4.46 -13.04 -19.28
CA PRO A 81 -5.51 -12.96 -18.26
C PRO A 81 -5.10 -13.53 -16.90
N SER A 82 -4.09 -14.42 -16.86
CA SER A 82 -3.56 -15.06 -15.65
C SER A 82 -2.97 -14.06 -14.65
N PHE A 83 -2.33 -12.99 -15.13
CA PHE A 83 -1.72 -11.98 -14.25
C PHE A 83 -2.77 -11.20 -13.44
N MET A 84 -3.87 -10.83 -14.10
CA MET A 84 -5.01 -10.17 -13.45
C MET A 84 -5.70 -11.13 -12.47
N VAL A 85 -5.85 -12.40 -12.86
CA VAL A 85 -6.45 -13.43 -12.02
C VAL A 85 -5.60 -13.67 -10.77
N ASP A 86 -4.26 -13.65 -10.86
CA ASP A 86 -3.39 -13.88 -9.71
C ASP A 86 -3.39 -12.70 -8.73
N MET A 87 -3.47 -11.46 -9.23
CA MET A 87 -3.66 -10.27 -8.38
C MET A 87 -5.04 -10.27 -7.72
N MET A 88 -6.08 -10.60 -8.47
CA MET A 88 -7.46 -10.68 -7.96
C MET A 88 -7.59 -11.82 -6.95
N LYS A 89 -7.01 -12.99 -7.20
CA LYS A 89 -6.94 -14.10 -6.25
C LYS A 89 -6.26 -13.67 -4.96
N LYS A 90 -5.12 -12.98 -5.03
CA LYS A 90 -4.40 -12.51 -3.84
C LYS A 90 -5.25 -11.57 -2.97
N ASN A 91 -6.04 -10.68 -3.57
CA ASN A 91 -6.95 -9.80 -2.84
C ASN A 91 -8.19 -10.56 -2.31
N LEU A 92 -8.74 -11.47 -3.12
CA LEU A 92 -9.90 -12.28 -2.75
C LEU A 92 -9.60 -13.26 -1.63
N THR A 93 -8.40 -13.86 -1.56
CA THR A 93 -8.04 -14.80 -0.50
C THR A 93 -8.06 -14.16 0.89
N GLY A 94 -7.77 -12.85 1.01
CA GLY A 94 -7.88 -12.11 2.28
C GLY A 94 -9.31 -11.69 2.64
N MET A 95 -10.12 -11.34 1.65
CA MET A 95 -11.48 -10.83 1.85
C MET A 95 -12.54 -11.95 1.95
N LEU A 96 -12.35 -13.05 1.22
CA LEU A 96 -13.29 -14.17 1.11
C LEU A 96 -13.65 -14.77 2.47
N PRO A 97 -12.71 -15.02 3.41
CA PRO A 97 -13.06 -15.54 4.72
C PRO A 97 -13.99 -14.60 5.52
N GLN A 98 -13.83 -13.28 5.38
CA GLN A 98 -14.66 -12.30 6.08
C GLN A 98 -16.08 -12.24 5.50
N ILE A 99 -16.22 -12.36 4.18
CA ILE A 99 -17.51 -12.40 3.49
C ILE A 99 -18.26 -13.70 3.80
N VAL A 100 -17.60 -14.85 3.68
CA VAL A 100 -18.22 -16.15 3.96
C VAL A 100 -18.71 -16.23 5.40
N MET A 101 -17.92 -15.74 6.37
CA MET A 101 -18.34 -15.69 7.76
C MET A 101 -19.49 -14.71 7.98
N GLY A 102 -19.48 -13.53 7.34
CA GLY A 102 -20.61 -12.60 7.40
C GLY A 102 -21.90 -13.19 6.84
N ALA A 103 -21.80 -13.95 5.75
CA ALA A 103 -22.93 -14.68 5.18
C ALA A 103 -23.43 -15.80 6.11
N ALA A 104 -22.51 -16.56 6.74
CA ALA A 104 -22.87 -17.58 7.72
C ALA A 104 -23.57 -16.99 8.95
N VAL A 105 -23.06 -15.88 9.49
CA VAL A 105 -23.72 -15.15 10.60
C VAL A 105 -25.10 -14.66 10.17
N SER A 106 -25.22 -14.11 8.95
CA SER A 106 -26.51 -13.69 8.41
C SER A 106 -27.48 -14.85 8.16
N PHE A 107 -27.01 -16.07 7.88
CA PHE A 107 -27.88 -17.22 7.62
C PHE A 107 -28.32 -17.90 8.92
N PHE A 108 -27.40 -18.13 9.86
CA PHE A 108 -27.71 -18.80 11.13
C PHE A 108 -28.34 -17.87 12.17
N PHE A 109 -28.03 -16.58 12.14
CA PHE A 109 -28.44 -15.63 13.16
C PHE A 109 -29.33 -14.48 12.66
N SER A 110 -30.13 -14.69 11.62
CA SER A 110 -31.09 -13.69 11.13
C SER A 110 -32.41 -13.73 11.89
N GLY A 111 -33.06 -12.56 12.02
CA GLY A 111 -34.40 -12.45 12.61
C GLY A 111 -34.45 -12.13 14.10
N PHE A 112 -33.31 -11.93 14.76
CA PHE A 112 -33.27 -11.59 16.19
C PHE A 112 -32.38 -10.38 16.49
N VAL A 113 -32.76 -9.68 17.56
CA VAL A 113 -32.06 -8.52 18.10
C VAL A 113 -31.09 -9.00 19.18
N MET A 114 -29.82 -8.58 19.09
CA MET A 114 -28.76 -9.00 20.01
C MET A 114 -28.72 -8.14 21.28
N GLY A 115 -28.94 -6.83 21.15
CA GLY A 115 -28.84 -5.92 22.27
C GLY A 115 -29.11 -4.47 21.88
N LYS A 116 -28.91 -3.60 22.87
CA LYS A 116 -29.09 -2.14 22.75
C LYS A 116 -27.77 -1.43 22.99
N VAL A 117 -27.48 -0.45 22.16
CA VAL A 117 -26.31 0.43 22.29
C VAL A 117 -26.61 1.54 23.32
N PRO A 118 -25.67 1.89 24.22
CA PRO A 118 -25.88 2.91 25.26
C PRO A 118 -25.79 4.36 24.75
N PHE A 119 -25.68 4.57 23.44
CA PHE A 119 -25.62 5.89 22.81
C PHE A 119 -26.62 6.00 21.66
N GLY A 120 -27.18 7.20 21.48
CA GLY A 120 -28.15 7.48 20.42
C GLY A 120 -27.51 7.42 19.04
N LEU A 121 -28.14 6.68 18.13
CA LEU A 121 -27.66 6.47 16.76
C LEU A 121 -28.57 7.20 15.75
N SER A 122 -27.97 7.74 14.69
CA SER A 122 -28.74 8.38 13.61
C SER A 122 -29.63 7.37 12.87
N PRO A 123 -30.88 7.71 12.49
CA PRO A 123 -31.77 6.85 11.72
C PRO A 123 -31.19 6.33 10.40
N ARG A 124 -30.16 6.99 9.84
CA ARG A 124 -29.46 6.53 8.63
C ARG A 124 -28.70 5.22 8.82
N PHE A 125 -28.36 4.85 10.05
CA PHE A 125 -27.72 3.57 10.34
C PHE A 125 -28.70 2.40 10.44
N ARG A 126 -30.02 2.66 10.47
CA ARG A 126 -31.07 1.63 10.55
C ARG A 126 -30.89 0.49 9.52
N PRO A 127 -30.78 0.75 8.19
CA PRO A 127 -30.61 -0.33 7.21
C PRO A 127 -29.31 -1.13 7.39
N MET A 128 -28.29 -0.56 8.04
CA MET A 128 -27.02 -1.22 8.31
C MET A 128 -27.04 -2.05 9.58
N LEU A 129 -27.74 -1.58 10.62
CA LEU A 129 -27.81 -2.19 11.95
C LEU A 129 -28.94 -3.21 12.10
N GLN A 130 -30.01 -3.07 11.33
CA GLN A 130 -31.25 -3.85 11.46
C GLN A 130 -31.51 -4.75 10.26
N ARG A 131 -30.48 -5.01 9.44
CA ARG A 131 -30.59 -5.96 8.34
C ARG A 131 -30.98 -7.35 8.87
N GLY A 132 -32.10 -7.88 8.39
CA GLY A 132 -32.65 -9.18 8.81
C GLY A 132 -33.79 -9.11 9.84
N VAL A 133 -34.23 -7.92 10.27
CA VAL A 133 -35.40 -7.73 11.15
C VAL A 133 -36.32 -6.68 10.55
N ASP A 134 -37.57 -7.03 10.29
CA ASP A 134 -38.55 -6.14 9.66
C ASP A 134 -39.57 -5.61 10.69
N LEU A 135 -39.07 -4.81 11.65
CA LEU A 135 -39.91 -4.09 12.61
C LEU A 135 -39.69 -2.58 12.45
N SER A 136 -40.62 -1.91 11.77
CA SER A 136 -40.59 -0.47 11.49
C SER A 136 -40.67 0.42 12.75
N SER A 137 -41.25 -0.11 13.84
CA SER A 137 -41.40 0.55 15.14
C SER A 137 -40.19 0.39 16.08
N LEU A 138 -39.16 -0.36 15.68
CA LEU A 138 -38.00 -0.61 16.53
C LEU A 138 -37.07 0.62 16.59
N ASP A 139 -36.62 0.96 17.79
CA ASP A 139 -35.66 2.04 17.99
C ASP A 139 -34.31 1.71 17.31
N VAL A 140 -33.62 2.72 16.79
CA VAL A 140 -32.37 2.59 16.02
C VAL A 140 -31.21 2.13 16.91
N SER A 141 -31.36 2.25 18.22
CA SER A 141 -30.40 1.80 19.24
C SER A 141 -30.24 0.27 19.29
N TYR A 142 -31.18 -0.49 18.70
CA TYR A 142 -31.13 -1.94 18.64
C TYR A 142 -30.36 -2.44 17.42
N PHE A 143 -29.51 -3.45 17.63
CA PHE A 143 -28.61 -3.97 16.61
C PHE A 143 -28.78 -5.49 16.43
N THR A 144 -28.61 -5.97 15.19
CA THR A 144 -28.69 -7.40 14.84
C THR A 144 -27.32 -8.07 14.88
N SER A 145 -27.32 -9.41 14.87
CA SER A 145 -26.12 -10.25 14.81
C SER A 145 -25.12 -9.85 13.72
N LEU A 146 -25.59 -9.52 12.51
CA LEU A 146 -24.75 -9.14 11.37
C LEU A 146 -24.04 -7.80 11.60
N SER A 147 -24.77 -6.82 12.16
CA SER A 147 -24.19 -5.52 12.49
C SER A 147 -23.15 -5.62 13.63
N TYR A 148 -23.40 -6.50 14.60
CA TYR A 148 -22.46 -6.81 15.67
C TYR A 148 -21.19 -7.47 15.14
N TYR A 149 -21.31 -8.38 14.16
CA TYR A 149 -20.18 -8.98 13.48
C TYR A 149 -19.31 -7.92 12.78
N PHE A 150 -19.92 -7.00 12.02
CA PHE A 150 -19.17 -5.90 11.41
C PHE A 150 -18.52 -4.98 12.45
N ALA A 151 -19.23 -4.64 13.53
CA ALA A 151 -18.67 -3.85 14.62
C ALA A 151 -17.43 -4.52 15.24
N LEU A 152 -17.48 -5.83 15.50
CA LEU A 152 -16.34 -6.62 15.98
C LEU A 152 -15.20 -6.69 14.95
N LEU A 153 -15.49 -6.77 13.66
CA LEU A 153 -14.47 -6.74 12.61
C LEU A 153 -13.68 -5.42 12.61
N PHE A 154 -14.35 -4.27 12.81
CA PHE A 154 -13.70 -2.96 12.87
C PHE A 154 -12.99 -2.75 14.21
N ALA A 155 -13.65 -3.06 15.33
CA ALA A 155 -13.11 -2.86 16.67
C ALA A 155 -11.87 -3.72 16.95
N SER A 156 -11.81 -4.92 16.36
CA SER A 156 -10.68 -5.84 16.56
C SER A 156 -9.37 -5.37 15.91
N ARG A 157 -9.37 -4.35 15.03
CA ARG A 157 -8.13 -3.86 14.39
C ARG A 157 -7.13 -3.28 15.38
N GLY A 158 -7.59 -2.43 16.30
CA GLY A 158 -6.75 -1.80 17.33
C GLY A 158 -6.01 -2.81 18.23
N PRO A 159 -6.72 -3.72 18.93
CA PRO A 159 -6.07 -4.68 19.81
C PRO A 159 -5.19 -5.68 19.05
N PHE A 160 -5.55 -6.09 17.83
CA PHE A 160 -4.67 -6.98 17.05
C PHE A 160 -3.38 -6.29 16.60
N SER A 161 -3.43 -5.01 16.22
CA SER A 161 -2.21 -4.25 15.92
C SER A 161 -1.27 -4.14 17.14
N LEU A 162 -1.84 -3.96 18.33
CA LEU A 162 -1.06 -3.85 19.57
C LEU A 162 -0.43 -5.18 20.01
N VAL A 163 -1.17 -6.30 19.90
CA VAL A 163 -0.70 -7.62 20.34
C VAL A 163 0.38 -8.17 19.40
N PHE A 164 0.25 -7.96 18.09
CA PHE A 164 1.17 -8.57 17.13
C PHE A 164 2.39 -7.72 16.80
N ARG A 165 2.39 -6.40 17.07
CA ARG A 165 3.48 -5.40 16.86
C ARG A 165 4.05 -5.31 15.44
N GLU A 166 3.84 -6.32 14.63
CA GLU A 166 4.01 -6.41 13.20
C GLU A 166 2.72 -5.89 12.57
N ASN A 167 2.83 -5.08 11.51
CA ASN A 167 1.70 -4.54 10.77
C ASN A 167 0.87 -5.72 10.24
N THR A 168 -0.08 -6.18 11.04
CA THR A 168 -0.98 -7.28 10.76
C THR A 168 -1.68 -6.95 9.47
N LEU A 169 -1.22 -7.54 8.36
CA LEU A 169 -1.77 -7.38 7.01
C LEU A 169 -2.17 -5.94 6.75
N ASP A 170 -1.32 -5.16 6.09
CA ASP A 170 -1.59 -3.78 5.71
C ASP A 170 -2.93 -3.66 4.92
N GLU A 171 -4.06 -3.79 5.61
CA GLU A 171 -5.43 -3.84 5.12
C GLU A 171 -5.83 -2.41 4.76
N THR A 172 -5.18 -1.43 5.40
CA THR A 172 -5.19 -0.02 5.02
C THR A 172 -4.46 0.19 3.69
N GLU A 173 -3.29 -0.43 3.46
CA GLU A 173 -2.70 -0.46 2.11
C GLU A 173 -3.50 -1.33 1.13
N MET A 174 -4.13 -2.43 1.54
CA MET A 174 -4.98 -3.23 0.66
C MET A 174 -6.26 -2.49 0.30
N MET A 175 -6.84 -1.71 1.21
CA MET A 175 -7.99 -0.84 0.94
C MET A 175 -7.58 0.36 0.08
N LYS A 176 -6.39 0.95 0.32
CA LYS A 176 -5.79 1.94 -0.61
C LYS A 176 -5.50 1.33 -1.99
N ARG A 177 -5.05 0.08 -2.06
CA ARG A 177 -4.86 -0.68 -3.31
C ARG A 177 -6.19 -1.02 -3.99
N GLN A 178 -7.24 -1.28 -3.22
CA GLN A 178 -8.58 -1.58 -3.75
C GLN A 178 -9.26 -0.32 -4.28
N MET A 179 -8.99 0.84 -3.68
CA MET A 179 -9.48 2.15 -4.12
C MET A 179 -8.61 2.75 -5.24
N ASN A 180 -7.36 2.31 -5.38
CA ASN A 180 -6.47 2.66 -6.48
C ASN A 180 -5.80 1.39 -7.07
N PRO A 181 -6.52 0.60 -7.88
CA PRO A 181 -5.99 -0.61 -8.50
C PRO A 181 -4.75 -0.38 -9.39
N MET A 182 -4.48 0.89 -9.75
CA MET A 182 -3.28 1.30 -10.50
C MET A 182 -2.00 1.41 -9.65
N ALA A 183 -2.09 1.51 -8.33
CA ALA A 183 -0.93 1.94 -7.51
C ALA A 183 -0.24 0.85 -6.69
N GLY A 184 -0.75 -0.39 -6.65
CA GLY A 184 -0.09 -1.37 -5.78
C GLY A 184 -0.10 -2.84 -6.19
N GLY A 185 -0.71 -3.26 -7.28
CA GLY A 185 -0.45 -4.61 -7.81
C GLY A 185 -0.01 -4.64 -9.26
N ALA A 186 0.25 -3.46 -9.83
CA ALA A 186 0.78 -3.35 -11.17
C ALA A 186 2.17 -4.01 -11.22
N GLY A 187 2.31 -5.01 -12.10
CA GLY A 187 3.63 -5.37 -12.60
C GLY A 187 4.35 -4.10 -13.04
N PHE A 188 5.65 -4.04 -12.77
CA PHE A 188 6.44 -2.86 -13.07
C PHE A 188 6.38 -2.53 -14.56
N ASP A 189 5.66 -1.47 -14.92
CA ASP A 189 5.62 -0.95 -16.28
C ASP A 189 6.93 -0.23 -16.58
N ALA A 190 7.92 -0.97 -17.10
CA ALA A 190 9.26 -0.44 -17.30
C ALA A 190 9.28 0.75 -18.27
N ALA A 191 8.50 0.72 -19.36
CA ALA A 191 8.47 1.79 -20.35
C ALA A 191 7.89 3.09 -19.79
N GLY A 192 6.73 3.03 -19.12
CA GLY A 192 6.12 4.19 -18.48
C GLY A 192 6.97 4.72 -17.31
N ALA A 193 7.53 3.81 -16.50
CA ALA A 193 8.41 4.17 -15.40
C ALA A 193 9.69 4.87 -15.89
N PHE A 194 10.33 4.37 -16.96
CA PHE A 194 11.55 4.97 -17.51
C PHE A 194 11.29 6.36 -18.06
N LYS A 195 10.18 6.55 -18.79
CA LYS A 195 9.79 7.87 -19.30
C LYS A 195 9.51 8.86 -18.19
N THR A 196 8.80 8.43 -17.14
CA THR A 196 8.50 9.24 -15.95
C THR A 196 9.77 9.64 -15.21
N GLU A 197 10.69 8.68 -15.01
CA GLU A 197 11.98 8.95 -14.38
C GLU A 197 12.83 9.92 -15.22
N LEU A 198 12.84 9.76 -16.54
CA LEU A 198 13.59 10.63 -17.44
C LEU A 198 13.08 12.07 -17.41
N GLN A 199 11.75 12.26 -17.38
CA GLN A 199 11.14 13.57 -17.14
C GLN A 199 11.52 14.13 -15.77
N GLY A 200 11.54 13.28 -14.73
CA GLY A 200 11.96 13.67 -13.38
C GLY A 200 13.41 14.16 -13.30
N TRP A 201 14.32 13.56 -14.07
CA TRP A 201 15.70 14.04 -14.19
C TRP A 201 15.85 15.32 -15.01
N GLY A 202 14.91 15.57 -15.94
CA GLY A 202 14.84 16.80 -16.73
C GLY A 202 14.39 18.01 -15.91
N ALA A 203 13.45 17.82 -14.97
CA ALA A 203 12.92 18.89 -14.12
C ALA A 203 13.77 19.19 -12.87
N GLY A 204 14.62 18.25 -12.45
CA GLY A 204 15.44 18.41 -11.24
C GLY A 204 16.69 19.26 -11.46
N GLU A 205 16.72 20.43 -10.82
CA GLU A 205 17.96 21.20 -10.62
C GLU A 205 18.70 20.69 -9.39
N HIS A 206 20.03 20.84 -9.39
CA HIS A 206 20.86 20.42 -8.27
C HIS A 206 20.98 21.56 -7.27
N GLU A 207 20.46 21.35 -6.06
CA GLU A 207 20.63 22.27 -4.94
C GLU A 207 21.47 21.59 -3.87
N TRP A 208 22.67 22.10 -3.63
CA TRP A 208 23.58 21.51 -2.65
C TRP A 208 23.32 22.06 -1.25
N THR A 209 22.63 21.27 -0.42
CA THR A 209 22.23 21.67 0.94
C THR A 209 23.40 21.85 1.91
N LEU A 210 24.59 21.33 1.60
CA LEU A 210 25.77 21.47 2.46
C LEU A 210 26.53 22.80 2.24
N LEU A 211 26.10 23.66 1.31
CA LEU A 211 26.61 25.05 1.25
C LEU A 211 26.12 25.78 2.50
N GLY A 212 27.06 26.28 3.32
CA GLY A 212 26.74 26.97 4.58
C GLY A 212 26.49 26.05 5.78
N ALA A 213 26.68 24.73 5.63
CA ALA A 213 26.56 23.80 6.76
C ALA A 213 27.54 24.10 7.90
N GLU A 214 28.71 24.65 7.57
CA GLU A 214 29.72 25.08 8.56
C GLU A 214 29.21 26.25 9.41
N GLU A 215 28.55 27.24 8.80
CA GLU A 215 27.98 28.38 9.51
C GLU A 215 26.84 27.95 10.43
N ALA A 216 25.94 27.09 9.92
CA ALA A 216 24.86 26.50 10.71
C ALA A 216 25.41 25.67 11.89
N ALA A 217 26.47 24.90 11.69
CA ALA A 217 27.13 24.14 12.75
C ALA A 217 27.76 25.07 13.81
N LEU A 218 28.39 26.17 13.39
CA LEU A 218 28.96 27.18 14.30
C LEU A 218 27.87 27.85 15.15
N GLU A 219 26.70 28.15 14.59
CA GLU A 219 25.58 28.70 15.36
C GLU A 219 25.09 27.72 16.43
N VAL A 220 24.96 26.44 16.10
CA VAL A 220 24.55 25.40 17.06
C VAL A 220 25.58 25.26 18.18
N LEU A 221 26.87 25.25 17.85
CA LEU A 221 27.94 25.18 18.84
C LEU A 221 27.97 26.40 19.74
N ARG A 222 27.75 27.61 19.20
CA ARG A 222 27.64 28.84 19.99
C ARG A 222 26.44 28.81 20.95
N LYS A 223 25.28 28.32 20.51
CA LYS A 223 24.10 28.14 21.37
C LYS A 223 24.37 27.16 22.51
N ASN A 224 24.99 26.02 22.23
CA ASN A 224 25.31 25.02 23.24
C ASN A 224 26.33 25.54 24.27
N LYS A 225 27.30 26.35 23.83
CA LYS A 225 28.25 27.02 24.73
C LYS A 225 27.60 28.06 25.65
N GLN A 226 26.50 28.69 25.23
CA GLN A 226 25.75 29.65 26.07
C GLN A 226 24.80 28.96 27.07
N GLN A 227 24.47 27.68 26.84
CA GLN A 227 23.60 26.89 27.71
C GLN A 227 24.37 26.08 28.77
N SER A 228 25.70 25.98 28.66
CA SER A 228 26.61 25.38 29.64
C SER A 228 27.24 26.45 30.52
#